data_AF-A0ABD3N6L0-F1
#
_entry.id   AF-A0ABD3N6L0-F1
#
_cell.length_a   1.000
_cell.length_b   1.000
_cell.length_c   1.000
_cell.angle_alpha   90.00
_cell.angle_beta   90.00
_cell.angle_gamma   90.00
#
_symmetry.space_group_name_H-M   'P 1'
#
loop_
_entity.id
_entity.type
_entity.pdbx_description
1 polymer ?
#
loop_
_entity_poly.entity_id
_entity_poly.type
_entity_poly.pdbx_seq_one_letter_code
_entity_poly.pdbx_strand_id
1 'polypeptide(L)'
;MGIRVREIGGQGMAQRGQIGQANLLATTANAVQNMGNQMVAGLQAAITASAQQNGGAGGDGGSGSGLGGFGKKYSRSHIAQLKGFCGSDDVRRIPAIWHTFSTSKDFDSYRVEIEKRMEKWGRDKGVEIDYGMYLEDDSLKAIAQLQFNPSGSGAGVALAQSADKGLSILLCRPRTIAEVERLRDNEQATATAAQTVTVDQAKKIKPGTVCKPPNGTYLELRLLIGTYCGLLYTLFGSGCDYYHELRKIHAALLAREVAAIREAFTVDKCRRIIWAIIDDGRAFFRQKMAEADFSDPEGYTFRTSLLSAIGEKVRFANVIERPFYPQAWEIRPVMSGDGGGSTRGRTGGGSGGGGGGSGGTRNTSGAGPSGGAESGSYRRGGGGASSGNMAPATGSGGWTDDRHPTIKAMMREYEATTGLGLRINLGRVLNTAGREIRDLPVIPEYVENGRPFICWAHILGRCHFGSSCTFSRGHPPRRDILDAFAREVVGLFLEGAITTMVAEQRGRQPAAGSPPKKQKGGDAE
;
A
#
# COMPACT_ATOMS: atom_id res chain seq x y z
N MET A 1 -0.93 -54.53 65.73
CA MET A 1 -0.52 -54.89 64.36
C MET A 1 -0.64 -53.65 63.50
N GLY A 2 0.40 -53.26 62.76
CA GLY A 2 0.40 -52.07 61.90
C GLY A 2 0.72 -52.46 60.45
N ILE A 3 -0.04 -51.91 59.50
CA ILE A 3 0.08 -52.20 58.07
C ILE A 3 0.86 -51.08 57.38
N ARG A 4 1.79 -51.43 56.48
CA ARG A 4 2.46 -50.48 55.58
C ARG A 4 1.82 -50.50 54.20
N VAL A 5 1.67 -49.33 53.60
CA VAL A 5 1.34 -49.15 52.17
C VAL A 5 2.64 -48.82 51.41
N ARG A 6 2.77 -49.26 50.15
CA ARG A 6 3.86 -48.88 49.23
C ARG A 6 3.31 -48.06 48.07
N GLU A 7 4.06 -47.04 47.68
CA GLU A 7 3.79 -46.19 46.51
C GLU A 7 4.25 -46.87 45.20
N ILE A 8 3.65 -46.44 44.08
CA ILE A 8 4.09 -46.78 42.72
C ILE A 8 4.25 -45.48 41.91
N GLY A 9 5.50 -45.08 41.64
CA GLY A 9 5.84 -44.11 40.59
C GLY A 9 6.05 -44.81 39.24
N GLY A 10 6.07 -44.14 38.09
CA GLY A 10 6.18 -42.70 37.86
C GLY A 10 7.15 -42.31 36.72
N GLN A 11 7.70 -43.27 35.97
CA GLN A 11 8.81 -43.03 35.01
C GLN A 11 8.50 -43.32 33.52
N GLY A 12 7.33 -43.85 33.16
CA GLY A 12 7.08 -44.37 31.81
C GLY A 12 6.78 -43.36 30.68
N MET A 13 6.35 -42.13 30.99
CA MET A 13 5.80 -41.21 29.97
C MET A 13 6.79 -40.19 29.38
N ALA A 14 7.82 -39.77 30.12
CA ALA A 14 8.73 -38.71 29.65
C ALA A 14 9.58 -39.14 28.43
N GLN A 15 10.02 -40.41 28.40
CA GLN A 15 10.94 -40.92 27.37
C GLN A 15 10.30 -41.08 25.99
N ARG A 16 8.98 -41.36 25.91
CA ARG A 16 8.27 -41.48 24.61
C ARG A 16 8.09 -40.13 23.89
N GLY A 17 7.97 -39.03 24.64
CA GLY A 17 7.79 -37.70 24.04
C GLY A 17 9.02 -37.19 23.28
N GLN A 18 10.22 -37.40 23.83
CA GLN A 18 11.47 -36.91 23.24
C GLN A 18 11.85 -37.66 21.95
N ILE A 19 11.62 -38.98 21.90
CA ILE A 19 11.92 -39.80 20.71
C ILE A 19 11.01 -39.40 19.53
N GLY A 20 9.74 -39.05 19.81
CA GLY A 20 8.81 -38.56 18.78
C GLY A 20 9.23 -37.24 18.13
N GLN A 21 9.65 -36.25 18.92
CA GLN A 21 10.15 -34.97 18.39
C GLN A 21 11.48 -35.12 17.63
N ALA A 22 12.41 -35.93 18.15
CA ALA A 22 13.70 -36.17 17.49
C ALA A 22 13.52 -36.81 16.09
N ASN A 23 12.63 -37.81 15.97
CA ASN A 23 12.34 -38.45 14.68
C ASN A 23 11.63 -37.51 13.69
N LEU A 24 10.76 -36.62 14.16
CA LEU A 24 10.08 -35.64 13.28
C LEU A 24 11.07 -34.57 12.76
N LEU A 25 12.00 -34.12 13.60
CA LEU A 25 13.08 -33.19 13.21
C LEU A 25 14.08 -33.85 12.27
N ALA A 26 14.47 -35.11 12.51
CA ALA A 26 15.34 -35.86 11.59
C ALA A 26 14.66 -36.08 10.22
N THR A 27 13.36 -36.42 10.21
CA THR A 27 12.61 -36.63 8.96
C THR A 27 12.48 -35.35 8.14
N THR A 28 12.24 -34.20 8.80
CA THR A 28 12.18 -32.90 8.11
C THR A 28 13.56 -32.39 7.66
N ALA A 29 14.62 -32.60 8.44
CA ALA A 29 15.99 -32.30 8.03
C ALA A 29 16.42 -33.13 6.81
N ASN A 30 16.13 -34.44 6.81
CA ASN A 30 16.42 -35.34 5.69
C ASN A 30 15.61 -34.96 4.44
N ALA A 31 14.35 -34.55 4.58
CA ALA A 31 13.55 -34.05 3.45
C ALA A 31 14.15 -32.78 2.84
N VAL A 32 14.61 -31.82 3.66
CA VAL A 32 15.25 -30.58 3.20
C VAL A 32 16.62 -30.86 2.55
N GLN A 33 17.42 -31.77 3.11
CA GLN A 33 18.68 -32.19 2.50
C GLN A 33 18.47 -32.93 1.17
N ASN A 34 17.47 -33.81 1.09
CA ASN A 34 17.13 -34.51 -0.14
C ASN A 34 16.60 -33.55 -1.22
N MET A 35 15.82 -32.52 -0.85
CA MET A 35 15.45 -31.44 -1.77
C MET A 35 16.66 -30.60 -2.22
N GLY A 36 17.61 -30.32 -1.32
CA GLY A 36 18.88 -29.66 -1.67
C GLY A 36 19.72 -30.50 -2.66
N ASN A 37 19.81 -31.81 -2.44
CA ASN A 37 20.53 -32.74 -3.31
C ASN A 37 19.81 -32.91 -4.67
N GLN A 38 18.48 -32.91 -4.70
CA GLN A 38 17.70 -32.90 -5.95
C GLN A 38 17.84 -31.59 -6.72
N MET A 39 17.94 -30.45 -6.02
CA MET A 39 18.27 -29.16 -6.63
C MET A 39 19.67 -29.18 -7.26
N VAL A 40 20.68 -29.70 -6.56
CA VAL A 40 22.04 -29.89 -7.10
C VAL A 40 22.01 -30.82 -8.31
N ALA A 41 21.38 -31.99 -8.23
CA ALA A 41 21.29 -32.94 -9.35
C ALA A 41 20.56 -32.33 -10.58
N GLY A 42 19.43 -31.64 -10.36
CA GLY A 42 18.66 -31.00 -11.42
C GLY A 42 19.38 -29.82 -12.09
N LEU A 43 20.22 -29.11 -11.34
CA LEU A 43 21.05 -28.00 -11.81
C LEU A 43 22.31 -28.51 -12.54
N GLN A 44 22.97 -29.52 -11.97
CA GLN A 44 24.20 -30.10 -12.52
C GLN A 44 23.90 -30.88 -13.81
N ALA A 45 22.75 -31.55 -13.90
CA ALA A 45 22.24 -32.09 -15.16
C ALA A 45 21.99 -31.01 -16.22
N ALA A 46 21.51 -29.81 -15.83
CA ALA A 46 21.34 -28.69 -16.76
C ALA A 46 22.68 -28.09 -17.22
N ILE A 47 23.72 -28.13 -16.38
CA ILE A 47 25.08 -27.75 -16.74
C ILE A 47 25.66 -28.75 -17.77
N THR A 48 25.55 -30.06 -17.52
CA THR A 48 26.07 -31.10 -18.42
C THR A 48 25.33 -31.16 -19.76
N ALA A 49 24.00 -31.08 -19.76
CA ALA A 49 23.20 -31.13 -20.99
C ALA A 49 23.46 -29.96 -21.94
N SER A 50 23.85 -28.79 -21.41
CA SER A 50 24.24 -27.63 -22.23
C SER A 50 25.69 -27.68 -22.73
N ALA A 51 26.57 -28.45 -22.08
CA ALA A 51 27.93 -28.69 -22.60
C ALA A 51 27.91 -29.57 -23.86
N GLN A 52 26.93 -30.47 -24.00
CA GLN A 52 26.78 -31.34 -25.20
C GLN A 52 26.14 -30.64 -26.41
N GLN A 53 25.57 -29.44 -26.27
CA GLN A 53 24.96 -28.70 -27.39
C GLN A 53 25.92 -27.78 -28.15
N ASN A 54 27.16 -27.60 -27.68
CA ASN A 54 28.15 -26.72 -28.32
C ASN A 54 28.91 -27.37 -29.51
N GLY A 55 28.33 -28.39 -30.13
CA GLY A 55 28.92 -29.19 -31.21
C GLY A 55 27.98 -29.39 -32.40
N GLY A 56 27.43 -28.30 -32.96
CA GLY A 56 26.57 -28.34 -34.15
C GLY A 56 26.39 -26.96 -34.77
N ALA A 57 26.58 -26.85 -36.09
CA ALA A 57 26.65 -25.56 -36.79
C ALA A 57 25.33 -25.15 -37.46
N GLY A 58 25.05 -23.84 -37.47
CA GLY A 58 24.21 -23.15 -38.46
C GLY A 58 22.70 -23.09 -38.19
N GLY A 59 22.12 -21.88 -38.26
CA GLY A 59 20.66 -21.67 -38.35
C GLY A 59 20.12 -20.42 -37.64
N ASP A 60 19.68 -19.44 -38.43
CA ASP A 60 18.95 -18.19 -38.12
C ASP A 60 18.40 -17.90 -36.69
N GLY A 61 18.82 -16.76 -36.15
CA GLY A 61 18.06 -15.52 -36.45
C GLY A 61 16.68 -15.32 -35.83
N GLY A 62 16.38 -15.89 -34.65
CA GLY A 62 15.09 -15.71 -33.97
C GLY A 62 15.18 -15.04 -32.59
N SER A 63 15.04 -13.71 -32.50
CA SER A 63 15.05 -12.93 -31.25
C SER A 63 13.79 -13.12 -30.39
N GLY A 64 13.56 -14.34 -29.89
CA GLY A 64 12.51 -14.65 -28.92
C GLY A 64 12.90 -14.22 -27.51
N SER A 65 12.14 -13.29 -26.91
CA SER A 65 12.35 -12.81 -25.52
C SER A 65 11.96 -13.87 -24.46
N GLY A 66 12.72 -14.96 -24.41
CA GLY A 66 12.49 -16.14 -23.57
C GLY A 66 12.87 -15.96 -22.09
N LEU A 67 12.29 -14.96 -21.41
CA LEU A 67 12.35 -14.90 -19.94
C LEU A 67 11.67 -16.13 -19.33
N GLY A 68 12.14 -16.55 -18.14
CA GLY A 68 11.68 -17.76 -17.45
C GLY A 68 10.17 -17.74 -17.21
N GLY A 69 9.41 -18.47 -18.02
CA GLY A 69 7.98 -18.66 -17.83
C GLY A 69 7.65 -19.49 -16.60
N PHE A 70 6.46 -19.31 -16.04
CA PHE A 70 5.96 -20.03 -14.87
C PHE A 70 6.07 -21.56 -15.01
N GLY A 71 6.49 -22.24 -13.95
CA GLY A 71 6.72 -23.68 -13.97
C GLY A 71 7.79 -24.13 -14.96
N LYS A 72 8.76 -23.27 -15.30
CA LYS A 72 9.98 -23.63 -16.03
C LYS A 72 11.18 -23.53 -15.09
N LYS A 73 12.19 -24.38 -15.34
CA LYS A 73 13.48 -24.31 -14.65
C LYS A 73 14.15 -22.95 -14.92
N TYR A 74 14.74 -22.36 -13.88
CA TYR A 74 15.55 -21.16 -14.03
C TYR A 74 16.78 -21.43 -14.91
N SER A 75 16.98 -20.60 -15.94
CA SER A 75 18.21 -20.67 -16.74
C SER A 75 19.42 -20.17 -15.94
N ARG A 76 20.62 -20.48 -16.40
CA ARG A 76 21.88 -20.06 -15.75
C ARG A 76 21.93 -18.54 -15.48
N SER A 77 21.46 -17.71 -16.40
CA SER A 77 21.31 -16.25 -16.23
C SER A 77 20.35 -15.83 -15.10
N HIS A 78 19.27 -16.58 -14.87
CA HIS A 78 18.40 -16.34 -13.72
C HIS A 78 19.10 -16.74 -12.41
N ILE A 79 19.85 -17.84 -12.42
CA ILE A 79 20.67 -18.27 -11.26
C ILE A 79 21.77 -17.25 -10.95
N ALA A 80 22.43 -16.68 -11.95
CA ALA A 80 23.42 -15.61 -11.77
C ALA A 80 22.83 -14.35 -11.11
N GLN A 81 21.63 -13.93 -11.54
CA GLN A 81 20.91 -12.83 -10.88
C GLN A 81 20.56 -13.16 -9.43
N LEU A 82 20.09 -14.38 -9.15
CA LEU A 82 19.76 -14.81 -7.79
C LEU A 82 21.00 -14.88 -6.89
N LYS A 83 22.12 -15.44 -7.37
CA LYS A 83 23.43 -15.39 -6.69
C LYS A 83 23.79 -13.97 -6.25
N GLY A 84 23.68 -13.01 -7.18
CA GLY A 84 24.00 -11.61 -6.92
C GLY A 84 23.15 -10.97 -5.83
N PHE A 85 21.84 -11.21 -5.81
CA PHE A 85 20.95 -10.70 -4.76
C PHE A 85 21.03 -11.47 -3.43
N CYS A 86 21.43 -12.75 -3.47
CA CYS A 86 21.69 -13.56 -2.27
C CYS A 86 23.07 -13.30 -1.65
N GLY A 87 23.93 -12.48 -2.28
CA GLY A 87 25.29 -12.19 -1.82
C GLY A 87 26.19 -13.43 -1.76
N SER A 88 26.03 -14.37 -2.71
CA SER A 88 26.77 -15.62 -2.74
C SER A 88 26.94 -16.17 -4.16
N ASP A 89 28.13 -16.65 -4.47
CA ASP A 89 28.46 -17.37 -5.70
C ASP A 89 28.07 -18.85 -5.64
N ASP A 90 28.00 -19.44 -4.45
CA ASP A 90 27.48 -20.77 -4.21
C ASP A 90 25.95 -20.84 -4.41
N VAL A 91 25.51 -21.66 -5.37
CA VAL A 91 24.08 -21.88 -5.68
C VAL A 91 23.33 -22.48 -4.49
N ARG A 92 24.00 -23.24 -3.62
CA ARG A 92 23.39 -23.85 -2.41
C ARG A 92 22.95 -22.81 -1.37
N ARG A 93 23.39 -21.55 -1.51
CA ARG A 93 22.95 -20.43 -0.67
C ARG A 93 21.68 -19.75 -1.17
N ILE A 94 21.24 -20.01 -2.41
CA ILE A 94 19.96 -19.53 -2.93
C ILE A 94 18.82 -20.21 -2.14
N PRO A 95 17.89 -19.46 -1.51
CA PRO A 95 16.84 -20.08 -0.71
C PRO A 95 15.93 -21.03 -1.50
N ALA A 96 15.60 -22.17 -0.91
CA ALA A 96 14.83 -23.23 -1.56
C ALA A 96 13.41 -22.82 -2.04
N ILE A 97 12.91 -21.61 -1.70
CA ILE A 97 11.64 -21.10 -2.22
C ILE A 97 11.67 -20.89 -3.74
N TRP A 98 12.85 -20.59 -4.32
CA TRP A 98 13.02 -20.53 -5.77
C TRP A 98 12.79 -21.89 -6.44
N HIS A 99 13.01 -23.00 -5.74
CA HIS A 99 12.60 -24.30 -6.26
C HIS A 99 11.08 -24.37 -6.42
N THR A 100 10.31 -23.95 -5.41
CA THR A 100 8.84 -23.90 -5.44
C THR A 100 8.32 -23.06 -6.59
N PHE A 101 8.91 -21.88 -6.83
CA PHE A 101 8.53 -20.99 -7.94
C PHE A 101 8.88 -21.54 -9.33
N SER A 102 9.82 -22.48 -9.43
CA SER A 102 10.19 -23.13 -10.69
C SER A 102 9.37 -24.38 -11.01
N THR A 103 8.70 -24.99 -10.02
CA THR A 103 7.92 -26.23 -10.18
C THR A 103 6.42 -26.04 -10.13
N SER A 104 5.92 -25.13 -9.29
CA SER A 104 4.48 -24.81 -9.25
C SER A 104 4.15 -23.70 -10.27
N LYS A 105 2.86 -23.55 -10.56
CA LYS A 105 2.25 -22.42 -11.28
C LYS A 105 1.10 -21.79 -10.50
N ASP A 106 0.82 -22.32 -9.31
CA ASP A 106 -0.23 -21.87 -8.42
C ASP A 106 0.32 -20.78 -7.48
N PHE A 107 -0.27 -19.59 -7.56
CA PHE A 107 0.12 -18.45 -6.72
C PHE A 107 -0.32 -18.60 -5.27
N ASP A 108 -1.35 -19.39 -4.96
CA ASP A 108 -1.74 -19.63 -3.56
C ASP A 108 -0.71 -20.52 -2.85
N SER A 109 -0.19 -21.55 -3.52
CA SER A 109 1.00 -22.29 -3.06
C SER A 109 2.22 -21.37 -2.81
N TYR A 110 2.39 -20.30 -3.61
CA TYR A 110 3.48 -19.34 -3.38
C TYR A 110 3.22 -18.51 -2.12
N ARG A 111 1.99 -18.00 -1.94
CA ARG A 111 1.59 -17.23 -0.75
C ARG A 111 1.85 -18.02 0.53
N VAL A 112 1.36 -19.26 0.59
CA VAL A 112 1.50 -20.15 1.76
C VAL A 112 2.97 -20.44 2.09
N GLU A 113 3.81 -20.70 1.09
CA GLU A 113 5.22 -21.00 1.33
C GLU A 113 6.05 -19.75 1.68
N ILE A 114 5.70 -18.58 1.15
CA ILE A 114 6.27 -17.29 1.59
C ILE A 114 5.90 -17.02 3.06
N GLU A 115 4.61 -17.07 3.38
CA GLU A 115 4.06 -16.81 4.71
C GLU A 115 4.73 -17.69 5.77
N LYS A 116 4.68 -19.01 5.59
CA LYS A 116 5.28 -20.01 6.48
C LYS A 116 6.79 -19.77 6.74
N ARG A 117 7.53 -19.33 5.73
CA ARG A 117 8.97 -19.00 5.87
C ARG A 117 9.19 -17.67 6.59
N MET A 118 8.36 -16.66 6.30
CA MET A 118 8.37 -15.39 7.01
C MET A 118 8.04 -15.59 8.49
N GLU A 119 7.04 -16.39 8.83
CA GLU A 119 6.72 -16.72 10.22
C GLU A 119 7.91 -17.39 10.92
N LYS A 120 8.53 -18.38 10.27
CA LYS A 120 9.67 -19.10 10.84
C LYS A 120 10.82 -18.13 11.09
N TRP A 121 11.11 -17.24 10.14
CA TRP A 121 12.12 -16.21 10.31
C TRP A 121 11.78 -15.24 11.46
N GLY A 122 10.53 -14.79 11.57
CA GLY A 122 10.08 -13.90 12.64
C GLY A 122 10.29 -14.53 14.01
N ARG A 123 9.90 -15.80 14.18
CA ARG A 123 10.17 -16.61 15.37
C ARG A 123 11.67 -16.78 15.63
N ASP A 124 12.44 -17.22 14.64
CA ASP A 124 13.89 -17.48 14.74
C ASP A 124 14.70 -16.21 15.09
N LYS A 125 14.23 -15.02 14.70
CA LYS A 125 14.94 -13.74 14.85
C LYS A 125 14.34 -12.82 15.91
N GLY A 126 13.27 -13.23 16.60
CA GLY A 126 12.55 -12.37 17.55
C GLY A 126 12.04 -11.09 16.90
N VAL A 127 11.58 -11.16 15.64
CA VAL A 127 11.03 -10.03 14.90
C VAL A 127 9.54 -10.22 14.72
N GLU A 128 8.79 -9.25 15.22
CA GLU A 128 7.37 -9.08 14.96
C GLU A 128 7.14 -8.80 13.47
N ILE A 129 6.21 -9.54 12.86
CA ILE A 129 5.80 -9.39 11.47
C ILE A 129 4.28 -9.25 11.39
N ASP A 130 3.80 -8.63 10.32
CA ASP A 130 2.39 -8.49 10.02
C ASP A 130 1.90 -9.69 9.19
N TYR A 131 0.88 -10.38 9.70
CA TYR A 131 0.24 -11.54 9.08
C TYR A 131 -0.90 -11.15 8.13
N GLY A 132 -1.34 -9.88 8.14
CA GLY A 132 -2.37 -9.34 7.24
C GLY A 132 -1.85 -8.95 5.86
N MET A 133 -0.64 -9.38 5.48
CA MET A 133 -0.07 -9.13 4.16
C MET A 133 -0.80 -9.97 3.09
N TYR A 134 -1.16 -9.34 1.96
CA TYR A 134 -1.59 -10.07 0.76
C TYR A 134 -0.71 -9.69 -0.43
N LEU A 135 -0.06 -10.72 -1.01
CA LEU A 135 0.73 -10.58 -2.22
C LEU A 135 -0.17 -10.82 -3.43
N GLU A 136 -0.36 -9.78 -4.25
CA GLU A 136 -1.18 -9.82 -5.45
C GLU A 136 -0.51 -10.68 -6.54
N ASP A 137 -1.27 -11.35 -7.41
CA ASP A 137 -0.79 -12.28 -8.46
C ASP A 137 0.28 -11.64 -9.35
N ASP A 138 0.08 -10.38 -9.76
CA ASP A 138 1.07 -9.61 -10.53
C ASP A 138 2.38 -9.37 -9.77
N SER A 139 2.34 -9.30 -8.44
CA SER A 139 3.52 -9.15 -7.59
C SER A 139 4.28 -10.47 -7.47
N LEU A 140 3.56 -11.58 -7.27
CA LEU A 140 4.14 -12.93 -7.26
C LEU A 140 4.73 -13.30 -8.62
N LYS A 141 4.08 -12.89 -9.70
CA LYS A 141 4.58 -12.93 -11.08
C LYS A 141 5.86 -12.16 -11.26
N ALA A 142 5.91 -10.90 -10.81
CA ALA A 142 7.13 -10.10 -10.89
C ALA A 142 8.27 -10.72 -10.08
N ILE A 143 8.00 -11.25 -8.88
CA ILE A 143 8.99 -11.94 -8.03
C ILE A 143 9.52 -13.20 -8.74
N ALA A 144 8.64 -14.10 -9.19
CA ALA A 144 9.03 -15.36 -9.83
C ALA A 144 9.80 -15.14 -11.15
N GLN A 145 9.56 -14.03 -11.85
CA GLN A 145 10.25 -13.65 -13.09
C GLN A 145 11.50 -12.76 -12.87
N LEU A 146 11.94 -12.57 -11.61
CA LEU A 146 13.08 -11.71 -11.24
C LEU A 146 12.92 -10.23 -11.70
N GLN A 147 11.69 -9.74 -11.77
CA GLN A 147 11.32 -8.36 -12.11
C GLN A 147 11.13 -7.51 -10.83
N PHE A 148 12.11 -7.60 -9.92
CA PHE A 148 12.09 -6.89 -8.64
C PHE A 148 12.09 -5.36 -8.80
N ASN A 149 12.71 -4.85 -9.88
CA ASN A 149 12.58 -3.47 -10.32
C ASN A 149 11.57 -3.38 -11.48
N PRO A 150 10.48 -2.58 -11.39
CA PRO A 150 9.43 -2.57 -12.40
C PRO A 150 9.88 -1.95 -13.72
N SER A 151 9.48 -2.58 -14.82
CA SER A 151 9.68 -2.11 -16.19
C SER A 151 9.21 -0.65 -16.37
N GLY A 152 10.08 0.20 -16.93
CA GLY A 152 9.87 1.65 -17.03
C GLY A 152 10.66 2.48 -16.01
N SER A 153 11.07 1.90 -14.87
CA SER A 153 11.96 2.56 -13.89
C SER A 153 13.46 2.35 -14.19
N GLY A 154 13.84 2.33 -15.46
CA GLY A 154 15.17 1.87 -15.94
C GLY A 154 16.39 2.61 -15.34
N ALA A 155 16.18 3.78 -14.75
CA ALA A 155 17.19 4.52 -13.98
C ALA A 155 17.51 3.90 -12.60
N GLY A 156 16.70 3.00 -12.07
CA GLY A 156 16.87 2.45 -10.72
C GLY A 156 16.51 3.47 -9.63
N VAL A 157 15.43 4.21 -9.86
CA VAL A 157 14.96 5.34 -9.03
C VAL A 157 13.47 5.15 -8.72
N ALA A 158 13.02 5.55 -7.53
CA ALA A 158 11.61 5.48 -7.16
C ALA A 158 10.76 6.53 -7.88
N LEU A 159 9.59 6.10 -8.39
CA LEU A 159 8.57 6.96 -9.00
C LEU A 159 7.21 6.69 -8.35
N ALA A 160 6.43 7.75 -8.12
CA ALA A 160 5.18 7.68 -7.37
C ALA A 160 4.12 6.75 -7.97
N GLN A 161 4.15 6.58 -9.30
CA GLN A 161 3.25 5.74 -10.10
C GLN A 161 3.63 4.25 -10.11
N SER A 162 4.85 3.91 -9.67
CA SER A 162 5.36 2.54 -9.62
C SER A 162 5.87 2.14 -8.23
N ALA A 163 5.62 2.96 -7.20
CA ALA A 163 6.11 2.77 -5.84
C ALA A 163 5.66 1.44 -5.19
N ASP A 164 4.51 0.90 -5.62
CA ASP A 164 3.94 -0.37 -5.19
C ASP A 164 4.37 -1.58 -6.05
N LYS A 165 5.04 -1.36 -7.18
CA LYS A 165 5.35 -2.40 -8.17
C LYS A 165 6.72 -3.06 -7.95
N GLY A 166 6.91 -4.25 -8.52
CA GLY A 166 8.10 -5.06 -8.28
C GLY A 166 8.20 -5.45 -6.80
N LEU A 167 9.42 -5.68 -6.30
CA LEU A 167 9.66 -6.07 -4.90
C LEU A 167 9.75 -4.85 -3.98
N SER A 168 8.62 -4.16 -3.78
CA SER A 168 8.50 -2.99 -2.91
C SER A 168 8.17 -3.36 -1.47
N ILE A 169 8.65 -2.57 -0.50
CA ILE A 169 8.20 -2.63 0.92
C ILE A 169 6.68 -2.46 1.05
N LEU A 170 6.02 -1.77 0.11
CA LEU A 170 4.56 -1.59 0.14
C LEU A 170 3.76 -2.88 -0.10
N LEU A 171 4.42 -3.95 -0.61
CA LEU A 171 3.82 -5.29 -0.66
C LEU A 171 3.49 -5.80 0.75
N CYS A 172 4.31 -5.46 1.75
CA CYS A 172 4.16 -5.86 3.14
C CYS A 172 3.17 -5.01 3.94
N ARG A 173 2.38 -4.15 3.28
CA ARG A 173 1.31 -3.38 3.92
C ARG A 173 0.18 -4.32 4.36
N PRO A 174 -0.29 -4.27 5.63
CA PRO A 174 -1.52 -4.97 6.02
C PRO A 174 -2.71 -4.54 5.15
N ARG A 175 -3.46 -5.55 4.70
CA ARG A 175 -4.74 -5.40 4.00
C ARG A 175 -5.85 -5.81 4.97
N THR A 176 -7.00 -5.12 4.90
CA THR A 176 -8.20 -5.62 5.58
C THR A 176 -8.77 -6.80 4.79
N ILE A 177 -9.58 -7.65 5.44
CA ILE A 177 -10.24 -8.79 4.78
C ILE A 177 -11.00 -8.33 3.51
N ALA A 178 -11.79 -7.25 3.64
CA ALA A 178 -12.49 -6.65 2.50
C ALA A 178 -11.57 -6.05 1.42
N GLU A 179 -10.35 -5.60 1.75
CA GLU A 179 -9.35 -5.24 0.74
C GLU A 179 -8.80 -6.47 0.02
N VAL A 180 -8.61 -7.60 0.71
CA VAL A 180 -8.12 -8.87 0.15
C VAL A 180 -9.17 -9.54 -0.75
N GLU A 181 -10.41 -9.63 -0.30
CA GLU A 181 -11.54 -10.16 -1.10
C GLU A 181 -11.67 -9.38 -2.41
N ARG A 182 -11.72 -8.04 -2.33
CA ARG A 182 -11.75 -7.18 -3.52
C ARG A 182 -10.53 -7.37 -4.43
N LEU A 183 -9.35 -7.73 -3.91
CA LEU A 183 -8.18 -8.02 -4.76
C LEU A 183 -8.35 -9.35 -5.48
N ARG A 184 -8.78 -10.41 -4.77
CA ARG A 184 -9.10 -11.72 -5.37
C ARG A 184 -10.17 -11.63 -6.45
N ASP A 185 -11.23 -10.86 -6.22
CA ASP A 185 -12.27 -10.61 -7.23
C ASP A 185 -11.70 -9.95 -8.48
N ASN A 186 -10.81 -8.96 -8.32
CA ASN A 186 -10.14 -8.30 -9.44
C ASN A 186 -9.14 -9.23 -10.15
N GLU A 187 -8.44 -10.10 -9.43
CA GLU A 187 -7.53 -11.12 -9.98
C GLU A 187 -8.32 -12.14 -10.82
N GLN A 188 -9.44 -12.66 -10.31
CA GLN A 188 -10.32 -13.58 -11.04
C GLN A 188 -10.96 -12.92 -12.27
N ALA A 189 -11.44 -11.67 -12.14
CA ALA A 189 -11.96 -10.90 -13.26
C ALA A 189 -10.88 -10.64 -14.33
N THR A 190 -9.66 -10.32 -13.93
CA THR A 190 -8.52 -10.09 -14.84
C THR A 190 -8.08 -11.38 -15.52
N ALA A 191 -8.03 -12.51 -14.81
CA ALA A 191 -7.73 -13.82 -15.39
C ALA A 191 -8.76 -14.24 -16.45
N THR A 192 -10.04 -13.94 -16.20
CA THR A 192 -11.14 -14.17 -17.14
C THR A 192 -11.05 -13.24 -18.36
N ALA A 193 -10.77 -11.95 -18.13
CA ALA A 193 -10.61 -10.96 -19.20
C ALA A 193 -9.34 -11.17 -20.04
N ALA A 194 -8.26 -11.72 -19.48
CA ALA A 194 -7.02 -11.98 -20.20
C ALA A 194 -7.19 -12.98 -21.37
N GLN A 195 -8.26 -13.76 -21.38
CA GLN A 195 -8.61 -14.66 -22.48
C GLN A 195 -9.39 -13.97 -23.63
N THR A 196 -9.87 -12.73 -23.42
CA THR A 196 -10.78 -12.03 -24.34
C THR A 196 -10.32 -10.63 -24.75
N VAL A 197 -9.33 -10.04 -24.06
CA VAL A 197 -8.80 -8.69 -24.34
C VAL A 197 -7.84 -8.69 -25.53
N THR A 198 -8.10 -7.82 -26.52
CA THR A 198 -7.18 -7.62 -27.65
C THR A 198 -6.05 -6.65 -27.32
N VAL A 199 -4.93 -6.73 -28.05
CA VAL A 199 -3.72 -5.91 -27.79
C VAL A 199 -4.00 -4.40 -27.80
N ASP A 200 -4.93 -3.91 -28.61
CA ASP A 200 -5.29 -2.49 -28.67
C ASP A 200 -6.27 -2.04 -27.56
N GLN A 201 -6.94 -2.97 -26.90
CA GLN A 201 -7.67 -2.68 -25.66
C GLN A 201 -6.70 -2.55 -24.48
N ALA A 202 -5.67 -3.40 -24.41
CA ALA A 202 -4.63 -3.32 -23.39
C ALA A 202 -3.86 -1.98 -23.43
N LYS A 203 -3.60 -1.43 -24.62
CA LYS A 203 -2.96 -0.10 -24.80
C LYS A 203 -3.81 1.08 -24.31
N LYS A 204 -5.12 0.91 -24.08
CA LYS A 204 -6.04 1.95 -23.60
C LYS A 204 -6.20 1.98 -22.07
N ILE A 205 -5.53 1.09 -21.36
CA ILE A 205 -5.53 1.06 -19.89
C ILE A 205 -4.85 2.33 -19.37
N LYS A 206 -5.53 3.08 -18.50
CA LYS A 206 -5.06 4.37 -17.98
C LYS A 206 -3.74 4.22 -17.21
N PRO A 207 -2.85 5.24 -17.25
CA PRO A 207 -1.64 5.24 -16.43
C PRO A 207 -1.97 5.10 -14.94
N GLY A 208 -1.09 4.41 -14.22
CA GLY A 208 -1.32 4.01 -12.83
C GLY A 208 -1.65 5.18 -11.90
N THR A 209 -2.68 4.98 -11.07
CA THR A 209 -2.98 5.92 -9.98
C THR A 209 -1.82 5.91 -8.98
N VAL A 210 -1.39 7.09 -8.52
CA VAL A 210 -0.33 7.22 -7.50
C VAL A 210 -0.65 6.35 -6.29
N CYS A 211 0.34 5.56 -5.84
CA CYS A 211 0.14 4.66 -4.73
C CYS A 211 -0.28 5.43 -3.47
N LYS A 212 -1.28 4.90 -2.73
CA LYS A 212 -1.71 5.48 -1.45
C LYS A 212 -0.53 5.47 -0.47
N PRO A 213 -0.27 6.57 0.26
CA PRO A 213 0.76 6.56 1.29
C PRO A 213 0.42 5.54 2.38
N PRO A 214 1.43 4.88 2.99
CA PRO A 214 1.24 4.14 4.22
C PRO A 214 0.79 5.09 5.35
N ASN A 215 0.04 4.54 6.31
CA ASN A 215 -0.46 5.28 7.48
C ASN A 215 0.66 6.02 8.21
N GLY A 216 1.81 5.35 8.40
CA GLY A 216 3.09 5.98 8.71
C GLY A 216 3.27 6.37 10.17
N THR A 217 2.60 5.76 11.14
CA THR A 217 3.01 5.92 12.54
C THR A 217 4.32 5.19 12.83
N TYR A 218 5.00 5.52 13.94
CA TYR A 218 6.24 4.84 14.37
C TYR A 218 6.09 3.32 14.48
N LEU A 219 4.97 2.85 15.06
CA LEU A 219 4.72 1.42 15.28
C LEU A 219 4.43 0.69 13.97
N GLU A 220 3.63 1.29 13.08
CA GLU A 220 3.38 0.75 11.74
C GLU A 220 4.65 0.74 10.87
N LEU A 221 5.49 1.77 10.97
CA LEU A 221 6.80 1.81 10.30
C LEU A 221 7.69 0.66 10.76
N ARG A 222 7.82 0.47 12.08
CA ARG A 222 8.61 -0.62 12.68
C ARG A 222 8.10 -1.98 12.18
N LEU A 223 6.80 -2.21 12.31
CA LEU A 223 6.16 -3.47 11.88
C LEU A 223 6.34 -3.72 10.37
N LEU A 224 6.08 -2.72 9.53
CA LEU A 224 6.22 -2.82 8.07
C LEU A 224 7.66 -3.17 7.64
N ILE A 225 8.65 -2.55 8.27
CA ILE A 225 10.07 -2.86 8.02
C ILE A 225 10.42 -4.27 8.53
N GLY A 226 9.89 -4.70 9.68
CA GLY A 226 10.03 -6.05 10.20
C GLY A 226 9.48 -7.12 9.25
N THR A 227 8.25 -6.93 8.76
CA THR A 227 7.61 -7.78 7.75
C THR A 227 8.42 -7.84 6.46
N TYR A 228 8.92 -6.69 5.97
CA TYR A 228 9.70 -6.66 4.73
C TYR A 228 11.11 -7.27 4.88
N CYS A 229 11.75 -7.16 6.05
CA CYS A 229 12.94 -7.95 6.38
C CYS A 229 12.65 -9.46 6.27
N GLY A 230 11.49 -9.92 6.74
CA GLY A 230 11.06 -11.31 6.62
C GLY A 230 10.86 -11.76 5.17
N LEU A 231 10.26 -10.91 4.33
CA LEU A 231 10.09 -11.18 2.91
C LEU A 231 11.44 -11.26 2.18
N LEU A 232 12.34 -10.27 2.40
CA LEU A 232 13.67 -10.26 1.79
C LEU A 232 14.51 -11.46 2.23
N TYR A 233 14.48 -11.84 3.51
CA TYR A 233 15.18 -13.04 3.98
C TYR A 233 14.61 -14.33 3.38
N THR A 234 13.28 -14.42 3.27
CA THR A 234 12.60 -15.57 2.65
C THR A 234 13.03 -15.76 1.20
N LEU A 235 13.20 -14.66 0.46
CA LEU A 235 13.61 -14.67 -0.94
C LEU A 235 15.13 -14.81 -1.14
N PHE A 236 15.97 -14.13 -0.36
CA PHE A 236 17.42 -14.03 -0.65
C PHE A 236 18.34 -14.50 0.49
N GLY A 237 17.79 -14.90 1.63
CA GLY A 237 18.54 -15.47 2.74
C GLY A 237 19.46 -14.50 3.48
N SER A 238 20.40 -15.05 4.24
CA SER A 238 21.29 -14.30 5.14
C SER A 238 22.53 -13.70 4.49
N GLY A 239 22.67 -13.75 3.17
CA GLY A 239 23.76 -13.08 2.43
C GLY A 239 23.30 -11.80 1.71
N CYS A 240 21.99 -11.55 1.66
CA CYS A 240 21.43 -10.38 0.98
C CYS A 240 21.77 -9.08 1.74
N ASP A 241 22.59 -8.23 1.14
CA ASP A 241 23.05 -6.96 1.75
C ASP A 241 21.88 -5.99 2.04
N TYR A 242 20.94 -5.85 1.10
CA TYR A 242 19.74 -5.02 1.29
C TYR A 242 18.87 -5.48 2.47
N TYR A 243 18.80 -6.80 2.73
CA TYR A 243 18.19 -7.32 3.95
C TYR A 243 18.96 -6.90 5.22
N HIS A 244 20.29 -6.94 5.19
CA HIS A 244 21.13 -6.56 6.34
C HIS A 244 21.01 -5.07 6.67
N GLU A 245 21.11 -4.18 5.67
CA GLU A 245 20.98 -2.74 5.89
C GLU A 245 19.58 -2.35 6.36
N LEU A 246 18.53 -2.95 5.78
CA LEU A 246 17.17 -2.79 6.28
C LEU A 246 17.02 -3.31 7.72
N ARG A 247 17.68 -4.42 8.07
CA ARG A 247 17.63 -4.99 9.42
C ARG A 247 18.35 -4.12 10.45
N LYS A 248 19.40 -3.36 10.05
CA LYS A 248 20.04 -2.32 10.88
C LYS A 248 19.08 -1.17 11.16
N ILE A 249 18.35 -0.68 10.15
CA ILE A 249 17.30 0.33 10.33
C ILE A 249 16.20 -0.18 11.29
N HIS A 250 15.74 -1.42 11.12
CA HIS A 250 14.77 -2.03 12.02
C HIS A 250 15.31 -2.15 13.46
N ALA A 251 16.58 -2.48 13.64
CA ALA A 251 17.22 -2.54 14.95
C ALA A 251 17.33 -1.15 15.61
N ALA A 252 17.61 -0.09 14.85
CA ALA A 252 17.59 1.28 15.35
C ALA A 252 16.19 1.68 15.87
N LEU A 253 15.10 1.31 15.17
CA LEU A 253 13.72 1.52 15.60
C LEU A 253 13.28 0.64 16.80
N LEU A 254 14.11 -0.30 17.23
CA LEU A 254 13.92 -1.10 18.46
C LEU A 254 14.79 -0.60 19.64
N ALA A 255 15.76 0.28 19.39
CA ALA A 255 16.65 0.78 20.42
C ALA A 255 15.88 1.65 21.44
N ARG A 256 16.20 1.50 22.72
CA ARG A 256 15.43 2.10 23.83
C ARG A 256 15.40 3.62 23.76
N GLU A 257 16.50 4.24 23.36
CA GLU A 257 16.60 5.69 23.17
C GLU A 257 15.75 6.19 21.99
N VAL A 258 15.59 5.40 20.93
CA VAL A 258 14.76 5.75 19.75
C VAL A 258 13.28 5.58 20.07
N ALA A 259 12.92 4.51 20.80
CA ALA A 259 11.57 4.29 21.30
C ALA A 259 11.12 5.34 22.33
N ALA A 260 12.06 5.96 23.05
CA ALA A 260 11.79 7.10 23.93
C ALA A 260 11.40 8.37 23.13
N ILE A 261 12.05 8.62 21.98
CA ILE A 261 11.74 9.74 21.08
C ILE A 261 10.72 9.40 19.98
N ARG A 262 9.95 8.31 20.11
CA ARG A 262 8.98 7.83 19.09
C ARG A 262 7.99 8.91 18.61
N GLU A 263 7.68 9.91 19.44
CA GLU A 263 6.77 11.01 19.11
C GLU A 263 7.41 12.03 18.14
N ALA A 264 8.75 12.09 18.07
CA ALA A 264 9.47 12.89 17.09
C ALA A 264 9.36 12.31 15.66
N PHE A 265 8.94 11.06 15.50
CA PHE A 265 8.65 10.42 14.21
C PHE A 265 7.23 10.77 13.76
N THR A 266 7.08 11.98 13.22
CA THR A 266 5.86 12.40 12.54
C THR A 266 5.57 11.49 11.35
N VAL A 267 4.29 11.42 10.94
CA VAL A 267 3.87 10.55 9.83
C VAL A 267 4.62 10.83 8.52
N ASP A 268 4.95 12.10 8.26
CA ASP A 268 5.76 12.48 7.09
C ASP A 268 7.20 11.95 7.18
N LYS A 269 7.84 11.99 8.36
CA LYS A 269 9.18 11.38 8.56
C LYS A 269 9.15 9.88 8.32
N CYS A 270 8.14 9.16 8.82
CA CYS A 270 7.99 7.73 8.57
C CYS A 270 7.76 7.42 7.08
N ARG A 271 6.94 8.20 6.39
CA ARG A 271 6.74 8.07 4.94
C ARG A 271 8.02 8.34 4.14
N ARG A 272 8.85 9.28 4.59
CA ARG A 272 10.19 9.55 4.01
C ARG A 272 11.18 8.40 4.25
N ILE A 273 11.16 7.75 5.42
CA ILE A 273 11.92 6.52 5.67
C ILE A 273 11.48 5.42 4.70
N ILE A 274 10.16 5.19 4.56
CA ILE A 274 9.61 4.19 3.63
C ILE A 274 9.98 4.52 2.19
N TRP A 275 9.91 5.80 1.79
CA TRP A 275 10.32 6.24 0.45
C TRP A 275 11.80 5.99 0.19
N ALA A 276 12.68 6.28 1.15
CA ALA A 276 14.10 6.00 1.03
C ALA A 276 14.42 4.50 0.93
N ILE A 277 13.60 3.63 1.55
CA ILE A 277 13.67 2.18 1.36
C ILE A 277 13.21 1.79 -0.06
N ILE A 278 12.12 2.34 -0.57
CA ILE A 278 11.68 2.08 -1.95
C ILE A 278 12.77 2.50 -2.94
N ASP A 279 13.32 3.71 -2.81
CA ASP A 279 14.34 4.28 -3.70
C ASP A 279 15.65 3.47 -3.69
N ASP A 280 16.16 3.11 -2.52
CA ASP A 280 17.33 2.23 -2.41
C ASP A 280 17.06 0.85 -3.01
N GLY A 281 15.87 0.27 -2.77
CA GLY A 281 15.45 -0.99 -3.40
C GLY A 281 15.44 -0.92 -4.93
N ARG A 282 15.08 0.22 -5.53
CA ARG A 282 15.16 0.41 -7.00
C ARG A 282 16.61 0.41 -7.48
N ALA A 283 17.51 1.05 -6.74
CA ALA A 283 18.93 1.07 -7.06
C ALA A 283 19.60 -0.31 -6.87
N PHE A 284 19.27 -1.02 -5.79
CA PHE A 284 19.75 -2.38 -5.50
C PHE A 284 19.27 -3.38 -6.56
N PHE A 285 17.95 -3.47 -6.80
CA PHE A 285 17.37 -4.45 -7.73
C PHE A 285 17.63 -4.13 -9.23
N ARG A 286 18.15 -2.94 -9.56
CA ARG A 286 18.69 -2.64 -10.90
C ARG A 286 20.00 -3.38 -11.17
N GLN A 287 20.80 -3.67 -10.15
CA GLN A 287 22.15 -4.23 -10.28
C GLN A 287 22.13 -5.75 -10.55
N LYS A 288 21.53 -6.19 -11.66
CA LYS A 288 21.52 -7.61 -12.04
C LYS A 288 22.97 -8.12 -12.28
N MET A 289 23.25 -9.37 -11.91
CA MET A 289 24.52 -10.05 -12.24
C MET A 289 24.34 -10.99 -13.42
N ALA A 290 25.32 -11.02 -14.31
CA ALA A 290 25.42 -11.97 -15.42
C ALA A 290 26.25 -13.19 -15.03
N GLU A 291 26.22 -14.26 -15.83
CA GLU A 291 27.06 -15.45 -15.59
C GLU A 291 28.54 -15.12 -15.67
N ALA A 292 28.93 -14.24 -16.60
CA ALA A 292 30.31 -13.80 -16.80
C ALA A 292 30.90 -13.05 -15.59
N ASP A 293 30.06 -12.37 -14.80
CA ASP A 293 30.49 -11.66 -13.58
C ASP A 293 31.12 -12.63 -12.57
N PHE A 294 30.74 -13.91 -12.58
CA PHE A 294 31.27 -14.93 -11.66
C PHE A 294 32.48 -15.70 -12.21
N SER A 295 32.97 -15.35 -13.41
CA SER A 295 34.12 -16.01 -14.04
C SER A 295 35.47 -15.47 -13.57
N ASP A 296 35.49 -14.33 -12.89
CA ASP A 296 36.69 -13.67 -12.37
C ASP A 296 36.65 -13.65 -10.83
N PRO A 297 37.34 -14.56 -10.13
CA PRO A 297 37.29 -14.66 -8.67
C PRO A 297 37.81 -13.43 -7.90
N GLU A 298 38.59 -12.56 -8.56
CA GLU A 298 39.18 -11.36 -7.92
C GLU A 298 38.46 -10.06 -8.31
N GLY A 299 37.71 -10.07 -9.42
CA GLY A 299 37.16 -8.85 -10.04
C GLY A 299 35.70 -8.46 -9.70
N TYR A 300 34.87 -9.35 -9.12
CA TYR A 300 33.46 -9.02 -8.87
C TYR A 300 33.13 -8.64 -7.43
N THR A 301 32.25 -7.65 -7.28
CA THR A 301 31.62 -7.30 -6.00
C THR A 301 30.13 -7.64 -6.02
N PHE A 302 29.65 -8.26 -4.95
CA PHE A 302 28.21 -8.41 -4.71
C PHE A 302 27.52 -7.05 -4.60
N ARG A 303 26.20 -7.05 -4.77
CA ARG A 303 25.41 -5.82 -4.83
C ARG A 303 25.21 -5.27 -3.43
N THR A 304 25.38 -3.96 -3.28
CA THR A 304 25.30 -3.26 -2.00
C THR A 304 24.15 -2.27 -1.97
N SER A 305 23.49 -2.17 -0.82
CA SER A 305 22.51 -1.17 -0.46
C SER A 305 23.19 0.08 0.10
N LEU A 306 22.58 1.25 -0.09
CA LEU A 306 23.00 2.52 0.48
C LEU A 306 22.08 2.95 1.65
N LEU A 307 21.27 2.03 2.19
CA LEU A 307 20.40 2.28 3.35
C LEU A 307 21.17 2.62 4.63
N SER A 308 22.42 2.17 4.76
CA SER A 308 23.35 2.60 5.82
C SER A 308 23.39 4.13 5.98
N ALA A 309 23.36 4.87 4.86
CA ALA A 309 23.46 6.33 4.82
C ALA A 309 22.24 7.07 5.41
N ILE A 310 21.14 6.37 5.74
CA ILE A 310 20.02 6.96 6.48
C ILE A 310 19.93 6.47 7.94
N GLY A 311 20.75 5.52 8.38
CA GLY A 311 20.66 4.91 9.71
C GLY A 311 20.79 5.92 10.85
N GLU A 312 21.72 6.86 10.76
CA GLU A 312 21.87 7.96 11.74
C GLU A 312 20.66 8.90 11.74
N LYS A 313 20.13 9.23 10.55
CA LYS A 313 18.92 10.07 10.43
C LYS A 313 17.71 9.40 11.06
N VAL A 314 17.56 8.08 10.88
CA VAL A 314 16.54 7.28 11.58
C VAL A 314 16.75 7.34 13.09
N ARG A 315 17.97 7.09 13.60
CA ARG A 315 18.26 7.07 15.04
C ARG A 315 17.86 8.36 15.76
N PHE A 316 18.07 9.52 15.13
CA PHE A 316 17.76 10.83 15.71
C PHE A 316 16.42 11.42 15.24
N ALA A 317 15.57 10.64 14.57
CA ALA A 317 14.31 11.11 13.97
C ALA A 317 14.48 12.35 13.07
N ASN A 318 15.62 12.48 12.39
CA ASN A 318 15.90 13.57 11.45
C ASN A 318 15.11 13.39 10.15
N VAL A 319 14.85 14.50 9.45
CA VAL A 319 14.18 14.46 8.14
C VAL A 319 15.09 13.81 7.10
N ILE A 320 14.53 12.87 6.34
CA ILE A 320 15.20 12.25 5.20
C ILE A 320 14.64 12.87 3.92
N GLU A 321 15.54 13.29 3.06
CA GLU A 321 15.22 13.86 1.75
C GLU A 321 15.80 12.95 0.68
N ARG A 322 14.96 12.63 -0.30
CA ARG A 322 15.27 11.83 -1.48
C ARG A 322 14.51 12.44 -2.67
N PRO A 323 15.06 12.35 -3.89
CA PRO A 323 14.35 12.77 -5.09
C PRO A 323 12.98 12.09 -5.24
N PHE A 324 12.10 12.73 -6.00
CA PHE A 324 10.79 12.21 -6.42
C PHE A 324 9.83 11.78 -5.29
N TYR A 325 10.07 12.18 -4.04
CA TYR A 325 9.14 11.96 -2.92
C TYR A 325 7.71 12.41 -3.33
N PRO A 326 6.69 11.55 -3.24
CA PRO A 326 5.39 11.87 -3.80
C PRO A 326 4.74 13.04 -3.05
N GLN A 327 4.39 14.11 -3.76
CA GLN A 327 3.63 15.23 -3.15
C GLN A 327 2.29 14.76 -2.54
N ALA A 328 1.70 13.68 -3.05
CA ALA A 328 0.51 13.04 -2.48
C ALA A 328 0.75 12.33 -1.14
N TRP A 329 2.01 12.17 -0.72
CA TRP A 329 2.40 11.57 0.57
C TRP A 329 2.75 12.64 1.62
N GLU A 330 3.05 13.88 1.20
CA GLU A 330 3.28 15.02 2.06
C GLU A 330 2.07 15.28 2.96
N ILE A 331 2.32 15.55 4.24
CA ILE A 331 1.32 16.15 5.12
C ILE A 331 1.49 17.66 5.04
N ARG A 332 0.75 18.29 4.14
CA ARG A 332 0.67 19.75 4.07
C ARG A 332 -0.18 20.26 5.24
N PRO A 333 0.33 21.17 6.08
CA PRO A 333 -0.53 21.92 6.99
C PRO A 333 -1.61 22.63 6.17
N VAL A 334 -2.87 22.48 6.56
CA VAL A 334 -3.91 23.38 6.06
C VAL A 334 -3.60 24.75 6.65
N MET A 335 -3.07 25.67 5.83
CA MET A 335 -2.93 27.05 6.26
C MET A 335 -4.33 27.64 6.38
N SER A 336 -4.79 27.80 7.62
CA SER A 336 -5.99 28.57 7.96
C SER A 336 -5.78 30.01 7.49
N GLY A 337 -6.42 30.37 6.37
CA GLY A 337 -6.40 31.72 5.83
C GLY A 337 -7.36 32.62 6.59
N ASP A 338 -6.97 33.06 7.79
CA ASP A 338 -7.74 34.02 8.58
C ASP A 338 -7.39 35.48 8.20
N GLY A 339 -8.29 36.09 7.43
CA GLY A 339 -8.92 37.38 7.76
C GLY A 339 -8.10 38.68 7.78
N GLY A 340 -8.40 39.57 6.82
CA GLY A 340 -8.14 41.03 6.95
C GLY A 340 -8.05 41.74 5.59
N GLY A 341 -8.93 42.67 5.21
CA GLY A 341 -10.11 43.17 5.92
C GLY A 341 -11.07 43.95 5.01
N SER A 342 -12.23 44.31 5.54
CA SER A 342 -13.28 45.06 4.83
C SER A 342 -13.06 46.57 4.90
N THR A 343 -13.12 47.26 3.76
CA THR A 343 -13.35 48.72 3.74
C THR A 343 -14.24 49.16 2.58
N ARG A 344 -15.50 49.49 2.92
CA ARG A 344 -16.44 50.47 2.34
C ARG A 344 -16.16 51.03 0.92
N GLY A 345 -17.12 50.83 0.02
CA GLY A 345 -17.08 51.31 -1.36
C GLY A 345 -17.37 52.80 -1.63
N ARG A 346 -17.42 53.16 -2.92
CA ARG A 346 -17.98 54.41 -3.46
C ARG A 346 -18.41 54.26 -4.94
N THR A 347 -19.68 54.57 -5.20
CA THR A 347 -20.26 55.38 -6.29
C THR A 347 -19.54 55.57 -7.65
N GLY A 348 -20.31 55.40 -8.75
CA GLY A 348 -20.12 56.05 -10.06
C GLY A 348 -19.66 55.11 -11.20
N GLY A 349 -20.10 55.22 -12.45
CA GLY A 349 -21.11 56.11 -13.06
C GLY A 349 -20.67 56.63 -14.45
N GLY A 350 -21.35 56.21 -15.53
CA GLY A 350 -21.13 56.68 -16.93
C GLY A 350 -19.99 55.97 -17.69
N SER A 351 -19.90 56.01 -19.04
CA SER A 351 -20.83 56.51 -20.08
C SER A 351 -20.27 56.29 -21.51
N GLY A 352 -21.11 55.89 -22.49
CA GLY A 352 -20.83 55.94 -23.95
C GLY A 352 -19.77 54.95 -24.51
N GLY A 353 -19.71 54.63 -25.81
CA GLY A 353 -20.63 54.90 -26.93
C GLY A 353 -19.93 54.97 -28.31
N GLY A 354 -20.51 54.35 -29.35
CA GLY A 354 -20.29 54.73 -30.77
C GLY A 354 -19.36 53.84 -31.66
N GLY A 355 -19.71 53.76 -32.96
CA GLY A 355 -18.95 53.12 -34.07
C GLY A 355 -19.19 51.61 -34.22
N GLY A 356 -19.64 51.03 -35.34
CA GLY A 356 -19.59 51.46 -36.75
C GLY A 356 -18.23 51.07 -37.37
N GLY A 357 -18.11 50.30 -38.45
CA GLY A 357 -19.08 49.62 -39.34
C GLY A 357 -18.32 48.96 -40.50
N SER A 358 -19.02 48.44 -41.52
CA SER A 358 -18.49 47.75 -42.73
C SER A 358 -17.78 46.40 -42.49
N GLY A 359 -17.83 45.40 -43.38
CA GLY A 359 -18.60 45.25 -44.63
C GLY A 359 -18.26 43.91 -45.30
N GLY A 360 -19.08 43.43 -46.25
CA GLY A 360 -18.75 42.22 -47.05
C GLY A 360 -19.97 41.41 -47.49
N THR A 361 -20.28 41.44 -48.78
CA THR A 361 -21.45 40.79 -49.41
C THR A 361 -21.08 39.55 -50.22
N ARG A 362 -22.02 38.59 -50.29
CA ARG A 362 -22.48 37.76 -51.45
C ARG A 362 -23.13 36.46 -50.91
N ASN A 363 -24.37 36.12 -51.27
CA ASN A 363 -24.81 35.50 -52.54
C ASN A 363 -24.06 34.18 -52.85
N THR A 364 -24.69 33.07 -53.24
CA THR A 364 -26.09 32.80 -53.69
C THR A 364 -26.32 31.26 -53.76
N SER A 365 -27.59 30.81 -53.76
CA SER A 365 -28.13 29.57 -54.42
C SER A 365 -27.42 28.20 -54.27
N GLY A 366 -28.08 27.05 -54.13
CA GLY A 366 -29.52 26.71 -54.18
C GLY A 366 -29.71 25.20 -54.47
N ALA A 367 -30.95 24.79 -54.79
CA ALA A 367 -31.37 23.47 -55.30
C ALA A 367 -31.37 22.23 -54.35
N GLY A 368 -32.58 21.74 -54.02
CA GLY A 368 -32.91 20.29 -54.00
C GLY A 368 -33.39 19.84 -55.40
N PRO A 369 -34.20 18.77 -55.58
CA PRO A 369 -34.88 17.86 -54.62
C PRO A 369 -34.43 16.37 -54.75
N SER A 370 -34.76 15.44 -53.84
CA SER A 370 -35.92 14.49 -53.86
C SER A 370 -35.58 13.29 -52.91
N GLY A 371 -36.45 12.33 -52.56
CA GLY A 371 -37.89 12.09 -52.76
C GLY A 371 -38.26 10.59 -52.57
N GLY A 372 -39.34 10.26 -51.84
CA GLY A 372 -39.80 8.88 -51.50
C GLY A 372 -39.44 8.48 -50.04
N ALA A 373 -40.39 8.34 -49.11
CA ALA A 373 -41.32 7.20 -48.91
C ALA A 373 -40.56 5.90 -48.49
N GLU A 374 -40.89 5.18 -47.41
CA GLU A 374 -42.23 4.93 -46.84
C GLU A 374 -42.21 4.61 -45.32
N SER A 375 -43.41 4.41 -44.76
CA SER A 375 -43.83 4.07 -43.38
C SER A 375 -42.84 3.52 -42.31
N GLY A 376 -43.11 3.92 -41.06
CA GLY A 376 -42.80 3.10 -39.86
C GLY A 376 -42.69 3.88 -38.54
N SER A 377 -43.81 4.18 -37.87
CA SER A 377 -43.84 5.05 -36.68
C SER A 377 -43.61 4.35 -35.34
N TYR A 378 -42.70 4.86 -34.51
CA TYR A 378 -42.89 4.97 -33.05
C TYR A 378 -42.23 6.24 -32.48
N ARG A 379 -42.97 7.01 -31.67
CA ARG A 379 -42.57 8.32 -31.11
C ARG A 379 -42.09 8.23 -29.66
N ARG A 380 -40.91 8.79 -29.38
CA ARG A 380 -40.53 9.67 -28.25
C ARG A 380 -39.01 9.89 -28.39
N GLY A 381 -38.48 11.08 -28.69
CA GLY A 381 -38.70 12.36 -28.02
C GLY A 381 -37.66 12.49 -26.89
N GLY A 382 -36.75 13.48 -26.87
CA GLY A 382 -36.53 14.61 -27.77
C GLY A 382 -36.00 15.82 -26.98
N GLY A 383 -34.95 16.48 -27.50
CA GLY A 383 -34.34 17.66 -26.88
C GLY A 383 -33.20 17.35 -25.89
N GLY A 384 -32.11 18.09 -25.88
CA GLY A 384 -31.72 19.17 -26.78
C GLY A 384 -30.29 19.63 -26.49
N ALA A 385 -29.49 19.87 -27.53
CA ALA A 385 -28.15 20.41 -27.37
C ALA A 385 -28.22 21.94 -27.21
N SER A 386 -27.51 22.46 -26.20
CA SER A 386 -27.19 23.88 -26.09
C SER A 386 -25.68 24.01 -25.91
N SER A 387 -25.05 24.74 -26.83
CA SER A 387 -23.62 25.00 -26.87
C SER A 387 -23.27 26.26 -26.07
N GLY A 388 -22.28 26.17 -25.18
CA GLY A 388 -21.78 27.34 -24.45
C GLY A 388 -20.55 27.06 -23.58
N ASN A 389 -19.42 27.63 -23.98
CA ASN A 389 -18.22 27.92 -23.17
C ASN A 389 -17.62 26.79 -22.30
N MET A 390 -16.65 26.06 -22.86
CA MET A 390 -15.73 25.24 -22.08
C MET A 390 -14.69 26.09 -21.33
N ALA A 391 -14.96 26.36 -20.06
CA ALA A 391 -13.93 26.72 -19.07
C ALA A 391 -13.19 25.46 -18.59
N PRO A 392 -11.93 25.54 -18.12
CA PRO A 392 -11.14 24.36 -17.77
C PRO A 392 -11.71 23.63 -16.55
N ALA A 393 -11.93 22.31 -16.68
CA ALA A 393 -12.59 21.49 -15.68
C ALA A 393 -11.70 21.21 -14.45
N THR A 394 -11.73 22.11 -13.46
CA THR A 394 -11.33 21.78 -12.08
C THR A 394 -12.35 20.83 -11.47
N GLY A 395 -12.00 19.55 -11.35
CA GLY A 395 -12.87 18.48 -10.86
C GLY A 395 -13.21 18.50 -9.37
N SER A 396 -13.77 19.59 -8.85
CA SER A 396 -14.41 19.64 -7.54
C SER A 396 -15.91 19.34 -7.69
N GLY A 397 -16.25 18.05 -7.78
CA GLY A 397 -17.65 17.62 -7.67
C GLY A 397 -18.20 18.05 -6.30
N GLY A 398 -19.18 18.97 -6.31
CA GLY A 398 -19.74 19.55 -5.10
C GLY A 398 -20.36 18.47 -4.21
N TRP A 399 -19.74 18.20 -3.07
CA TRP A 399 -20.32 17.34 -2.05
C TRP A 399 -21.29 18.17 -1.20
N THR A 400 -22.56 17.76 -1.20
CA THR A 400 -23.60 18.34 -0.34
C THR A 400 -23.50 17.75 1.06
N ASP A 401 -23.50 18.59 2.09
CA ASP A 401 -23.58 18.15 3.47
C ASP A 401 -25.05 17.83 3.83
N ASP A 402 -25.44 16.56 3.69
CA ASP A 402 -26.80 16.09 3.98
C ASP A 402 -27.09 15.85 5.47
N ARG A 403 -26.14 16.14 6.37
CA ARG A 403 -26.30 15.90 7.81
C ARG A 403 -27.36 16.81 8.45
N HIS A 404 -27.91 16.33 9.57
CA HIS A 404 -28.84 17.09 10.40
C HIS A 404 -28.20 18.40 10.93
N PRO A 405 -28.88 19.56 10.95
CA PRO A 405 -28.38 20.80 11.54
C PRO A 405 -27.87 20.63 12.98
N THR A 406 -28.57 19.86 13.82
CA THR A 406 -28.15 19.53 15.20
C THR A 406 -26.82 18.77 15.23
N ILE A 407 -26.66 17.76 14.37
CA ILE A 407 -25.41 16.97 14.25
C ILE A 407 -24.28 17.87 13.73
N LYS A 408 -24.55 18.69 12.69
CA LYS A 408 -23.60 19.69 12.16
C LYS A 408 -23.15 20.68 13.23
N ALA A 409 -24.06 21.16 14.07
CA ALA A 409 -23.73 22.10 15.15
C ALA A 409 -22.77 21.45 16.16
N MET A 410 -23.05 20.23 16.60
CA MET A 410 -22.21 19.49 17.54
C MET A 410 -20.84 19.10 16.94
N MET A 411 -20.80 18.70 15.66
CA MET A 411 -19.56 18.29 15.00
C MET A 411 -18.65 19.47 14.62
N ARG A 412 -19.14 20.72 14.60
CA ARG A 412 -18.41 21.90 14.13
C ARG A 412 -17.07 22.11 14.85
N GLU A 413 -17.05 21.97 16.16
CA GLU A 413 -15.85 22.21 16.97
C GLU A 413 -14.79 21.10 16.76
N TYR A 414 -15.25 19.87 16.53
CA TYR A 414 -14.40 18.73 16.18
C TYR A 414 -13.80 18.85 14.78
N GLU A 415 -14.60 19.28 13.80
CA GLU A 415 -14.14 19.56 12.44
C GLU A 415 -13.04 20.63 12.44
N ALA A 416 -13.23 21.71 13.21
CA ALA A 416 -12.25 22.78 13.38
C ALA A 416 -10.98 22.33 14.13
N THR A 417 -11.12 21.56 15.21
CA THR A 417 -9.99 21.16 16.07
C THR A 417 -9.15 20.02 15.46
N THR A 418 -9.77 19.10 14.73
CA THR A 418 -9.05 17.93 14.20
C THR A 418 -8.23 18.20 12.95
N GLY A 419 -8.64 19.15 12.11
CA GLY A 419 -8.09 19.32 10.75
C GLY A 419 -8.29 18.11 9.82
N LEU A 420 -8.96 17.05 10.27
CA LEU A 420 -9.23 15.84 9.49
C LEU A 420 -10.41 16.03 8.51
N GLY A 421 -11.06 17.19 8.55
CA GLY A 421 -12.33 17.45 7.88
C GLY A 421 -13.40 16.47 8.37
N LEU A 422 -14.33 16.13 7.48
CA LEU A 422 -15.51 15.32 7.79
C LEU A 422 -15.21 13.81 7.89
N ARG A 423 -13.97 13.43 8.24
CA ARG A 423 -13.51 12.05 8.43
C ARG A 423 -13.69 11.65 9.89
N ILE A 424 -14.73 10.88 10.19
CA ILE A 424 -15.02 10.43 11.57
C ILE A 424 -14.66 8.95 11.71
N ASN A 425 -13.84 8.64 12.70
CA ASN A 425 -13.58 7.27 13.14
C ASN A 425 -14.65 6.87 14.16
N LEU A 426 -15.72 6.22 13.69
CA LEU A 426 -16.85 5.79 14.53
C LEU A 426 -16.39 4.98 15.75
N GLY A 427 -15.43 4.07 15.57
CA GLY A 427 -14.90 3.25 16.67
C GLY A 427 -14.26 4.08 17.79
N ARG A 428 -13.53 5.16 17.45
CA ARG A 428 -13.00 6.07 18.48
C ARG A 428 -14.11 6.81 19.22
N VAL A 429 -15.12 7.33 18.51
CA VAL A 429 -16.23 8.06 19.16
C VAL A 429 -17.05 7.11 20.06
N LEU A 430 -17.34 5.89 19.59
CA LEU A 430 -18.01 4.84 20.36
C LEU A 430 -17.22 4.46 21.63
N ASN A 431 -15.92 4.19 21.50
CA ASN A 431 -15.05 3.88 22.63
C ASN A 431 -14.99 5.05 23.65
N THR A 432 -14.97 6.30 23.17
CA THR A 432 -14.96 7.49 24.04
C THR A 432 -16.32 7.72 24.71
N ALA A 433 -17.42 7.34 24.05
CA ALA A 433 -18.77 7.37 24.61
C ALA A 433 -19.05 6.22 25.59
N GLY A 434 -18.20 5.18 25.64
CA GLY A 434 -18.49 3.94 26.36
C GLY A 434 -19.68 3.18 25.78
N ARG A 435 -19.87 3.22 24.44
CA ARG A 435 -21.00 2.62 23.71
C ARG A 435 -20.54 1.62 22.66
N GLU A 436 -21.39 0.66 22.37
CA GLU A 436 -21.25 -0.25 21.23
C GLU A 436 -22.15 0.16 20.05
N ILE A 437 -21.90 -0.41 18.87
CA ILE A 437 -22.70 -0.13 17.66
C ILE A 437 -24.19 -0.52 17.80
N ARG A 438 -24.51 -1.46 18.71
CA ARG A 438 -25.88 -1.88 19.03
C ARG A 438 -26.65 -0.90 19.91
N ASP A 439 -25.95 0.03 20.59
CA ASP A 439 -26.56 1.04 21.45
C ASP A 439 -26.94 2.32 20.65
N LEU A 440 -26.62 2.35 19.35
CA LEU A 440 -26.90 3.48 18.49
C LEU A 440 -28.38 3.47 18.06
N PRO A 441 -29.03 4.65 17.98
CA PRO A 441 -30.43 4.74 17.60
C PRO A 441 -30.64 4.27 16.16
N VAL A 442 -31.85 3.81 15.86
CA VAL A 442 -32.21 3.26 14.56
C VAL A 442 -33.24 4.13 13.85
N ILE A 443 -33.15 4.21 12.53
CA ILE A 443 -34.21 4.75 11.67
C ILE A 443 -34.98 3.52 11.14
N PRO A 444 -36.28 3.36 11.42
CA PRO A 444 -37.02 2.13 11.12
C PRO A 444 -36.93 1.65 9.66
N GLU A 445 -36.91 2.58 8.72
CA GLU A 445 -36.80 2.36 7.27
C GLU A 445 -35.44 1.77 6.86
N TYR A 446 -34.45 1.81 7.76
CA TYR A 446 -33.07 1.36 7.54
C TYR A 446 -32.72 0.15 8.43
N VAL A 447 -33.70 -0.71 8.68
CA VAL A 447 -33.57 -2.00 9.37
C VAL A 447 -33.94 -3.14 8.42
N GLU A 448 -33.04 -4.10 8.22
CA GLU A 448 -33.24 -5.28 7.36
C GLU A 448 -32.97 -6.54 8.19
N ASN A 449 -33.89 -7.51 8.20
CA ASN A 449 -33.83 -8.71 9.05
C ASN A 449 -33.60 -8.40 10.56
N GLY A 450 -34.21 -7.33 11.06
CA GLY A 450 -34.05 -6.89 12.46
C GLY A 450 -32.69 -6.26 12.79
N ARG A 451 -31.84 -5.99 11.79
CA ARG A 451 -30.53 -5.35 11.97
C ARG A 451 -30.48 -4.00 11.27
N PRO A 452 -30.05 -2.91 11.94
CA PRO A 452 -29.88 -1.62 11.29
C PRO A 452 -28.69 -1.66 10.31
N PHE A 453 -28.85 -1.06 9.13
CA PHE A 453 -27.83 -0.99 8.08
C PHE A 453 -27.39 0.45 7.75
N ILE A 454 -27.63 1.39 8.65
CA ILE A 454 -27.28 2.82 8.50
C ILE A 454 -25.76 3.01 8.43
N CYS A 455 -25.31 3.82 7.45
CA CYS A 455 -23.93 4.26 7.35
C CYS A 455 -23.64 5.43 8.30
N TRP A 456 -23.12 5.13 9.48
CA TRP A 456 -22.75 6.16 10.47
C TRP A 456 -21.70 7.16 9.98
N ALA A 457 -20.84 6.77 9.02
CA ALA A 457 -19.91 7.70 8.37
C ALA A 457 -20.61 8.75 7.48
N HIS A 458 -21.84 8.47 7.01
CA HIS A 458 -22.72 9.40 6.30
C HIS A 458 -23.56 10.26 7.26
N ILE A 459 -24.09 9.66 8.35
CA ILE A 459 -24.87 10.40 9.37
C ILE A 459 -24.04 11.50 10.04
N LEU A 460 -22.80 11.18 10.40
CA LEU A 460 -21.97 12.03 11.25
C LEU A 460 -21.04 12.94 10.45
N GLY A 461 -20.62 12.53 9.25
CA GLY A 461 -19.61 13.20 8.45
C GLY A 461 -19.77 12.95 6.95
N ARG A 462 -18.65 12.83 6.24
CA ARG A 462 -18.63 12.50 4.82
C ARG A 462 -18.32 11.02 4.66
N CYS A 463 -19.23 10.25 4.06
CA CYS A 463 -18.91 8.89 3.67
C CYS A 463 -17.88 8.90 2.53
N HIS A 464 -16.69 8.34 2.79
CA HIS A 464 -15.55 8.35 1.86
C HIS A 464 -15.66 7.31 0.74
N PHE A 465 -16.57 6.35 0.89
CA PHE A 465 -16.82 5.31 -0.09
C PHE A 465 -17.82 5.75 -1.18
N GLY A 466 -18.57 6.83 -0.96
CA GLY A 466 -19.55 7.34 -1.93
C GLY A 466 -20.54 6.26 -2.38
N SER A 467 -20.72 6.10 -3.69
CA SER A 467 -21.55 5.05 -4.29
C SER A 467 -21.01 3.62 -4.08
N SER A 468 -19.75 3.45 -3.69
CA SER A 468 -19.13 2.15 -3.39
C SER A 468 -19.22 1.77 -1.90
N CYS A 469 -20.01 2.48 -1.09
CA CYS A 469 -20.23 2.09 0.30
C CYS A 469 -21.03 0.78 0.39
N THR A 470 -20.56 -0.18 1.20
CA THR A 470 -21.33 -1.39 1.56
C THR A 470 -22.68 -1.03 2.18
N PHE A 471 -22.72 0.06 2.94
CA PHE A 471 -23.92 0.65 3.52
C PHE A 471 -24.50 1.78 2.65
N SER A 472 -24.31 1.76 1.32
CA SER A 472 -24.87 2.77 0.40
C SER A 472 -26.39 2.81 0.42
N ARG A 473 -27.06 1.65 0.53
CA ARG A 473 -28.50 1.56 0.84
C ARG A 473 -28.86 2.25 2.16
N GLY A 474 -27.91 2.29 3.10
CA GLY A 474 -27.98 2.94 4.40
C GLY A 474 -27.46 4.38 4.44
N HIS A 475 -27.43 5.10 3.31
CA HIS A 475 -27.22 6.54 3.27
C HIS A 475 -28.58 7.26 3.25
N PRO A 476 -29.21 7.54 4.41
CA PRO A 476 -30.45 8.30 4.39
C PRO A 476 -30.23 9.69 3.79
N PRO A 477 -31.12 10.16 2.89
CA PRO A 477 -31.15 11.55 2.49
C PRO A 477 -31.53 12.41 3.71
N ARG A 478 -31.13 13.70 3.69
CA ARG A 478 -31.36 14.64 4.79
C ARG A 478 -32.77 14.56 5.41
N ARG A 479 -33.82 14.45 4.58
CA ARG A 479 -35.23 14.41 5.01
C ARG A 479 -35.60 13.21 5.89
N ASP A 480 -34.89 12.09 5.78
CA ASP A 480 -35.19 10.86 6.52
C ASP A 480 -34.47 10.84 7.89
N ILE A 481 -33.55 11.79 8.13
CA ILE A 481 -32.92 12.02 9.43
C ILE A 481 -33.80 12.98 10.24
N LEU A 482 -34.67 12.44 11.10
CA LEU A 482 -35.64 13.21 11.87
C LEU A 482 -35.01 13.94 13.09
N ASP A 483 -35.64 15.03 13.56
CA ASP A 483 -35.20 15.81 14.72
C ASP A 483 -35.11 15.00 16.02
N ALA A 484 -35.95 13.97 16.19
CA ALA A 484 -35.91 13.06 17.34
C ALA A 484 -34.62 12.22 17.31
N PHE A 485 -34.40 11.49 16.22
CA PHE A 485 -33.19 10.71 15.98
C PHE A 485 -31.92 11.56 16.09
N ALA A 486 -31.91 12.77 15.51
CA ALA A 486 -30.74 13.65 15.56
C ALA A 486 -30.42 14.16 16.98
N ARG A 487 -31.43 14.41 17.82
CA ARG A 487 -31.22 14.74 19.25
C ARG A 487 -30.71 13.53 20.03
N GLU A 488 -31.23 12.34 19.74
CA GLU A 488 -30.81 11.09 20.38
C GLU A 488 -29.34 10.75 20.03
N VAL A 489 -28.93 10.87 18.77
CA VAL A 489 -27.53 10.73 18.33
C VAL A 489 -26.61 11.74 19.06
N VAL A 490 -27.07 12.97 19.27
CA VAL A 490 -26.27 13.98 19.99
C VAL A 490 -26.14 13.61 21.47
N GLY A 491 -27.26 13.35 22.17
CA GLY A 491 -27.27 13.12 23.61
C GLY A 491 -26.72 11.76 24.07
N LEU A 492 -26.90 10.69 23.29
CA LEU A 492 -26.38 9.36 23.66
C LEU A 492 -24.87 9.20 23.42
N PHE A 493 -24.31 9.97 22.49
CA PHE A 493 -23.05 9.60 21.83
C PHE A 493 -22.15 10.79 21.48
N LEU A 494 -22.65 11.91 20.93
CA LEU A 494 -21.77 13.01 20.52
C LEU A 494 -21.35 13.93 21.66
N GLU A 495 -22.27 14.34 22.54
CA GLU A 495 -22.02 15.45 23.47
C GLU A 495 -20.83 15.18 24.42
N GLY A 496 -20.78 14.00 25.04
CA GLY A 496 -19.65 13.60 25.88
C GLY A 496 -18.39 13.23 25.08
N ALA A 497 -18.53 12.41 24.05
CA ALA A 497 -17.37 11.86 23.32
C ALA A 497 -16.64 12.91 22.48
N ILE A 498 -17.38 13.75 21.76
CA ILE A 498 -16.80 14.78 20.90
C ILE A 498 -16.12 15.86 21.75
N THR A 499 -16.77 16.34 22.82
CA THR A 499 -16.16 17.30 23.75
C THR A 499 -14.87 16.76 24.36
N THR A 500 -14.87 15.48 24.77
CA THR A 500 -13.65 14.80 25.27
C THR A 500 -12.56 14.73 24.20
N MET A 501 -12.89 14.31 22.97
CA MET A 501 -11.93 14.21 21.85
C MET A 501 -11.36 15.57 21.43
N VAL A 502 -12.16 16.65 21.51
CA VAL A 502 -11.71 18.05 21.30
C VAL A 502 -10.77 18.48 22.42
N ALA A 503 -11.12 18.23 23.69
CA ALA A 503 -10.28 18.56 24.84
C ALA A 503 -8.93 17.83 24.80
N GLU A 504 -8.92 16.53 24.47
CA GLU A 504 -7.70 15.74 24.25
C GLU A 504 -6.79 16.34 23.17
N GLN A 505 -7.36 16.89 22.09
CA GLN A 505 -6.58 17.50 21.01
C GLN A 505 -6.05 18.88 21.40
N ARG A 506 -6.82 19.69 22.12
CA ARG A 506 -6.36 20.98 22.66
C ARG A 506 -5.22 20.79 23.67
N GLY A 507 -5.33 19.81 24.57
CA GLY A 507 -4.27 19.46 25.52
C GLY A 507 -2.98 18.92 24.87
N ARG A 508 -3.03 18.52 23.58
CA ARG A 508 -1.85 18.11 22.79
C ARG A 508 -1.23 19.25 21.97
N GLN A 509 -1.84 20.44 21.92
CA GLN A 509 -1.17 21.60 21.34
C GLN A 509 -0.16 22.14 22.35
N PRO A 510 1.15 22.25 22.01
CA PRO A 510 2.11 22.90 22.89
C PRO A 510 1.72 24.37 23.05
N ALA A 511 1.72 24.86 24.29
CA ALA A 511 1.39 26.24 24.59
C ALA A 511 2.27 27.19 23.76
N ALA A 512 1.63 28.14 23.06
CA ALA A 512 2.30 29.10 22.19
C ALA A 512 3.10 30.12 23.03
N GLY A 513 4.30 29.74 23.44
CA GLY A 513 5.18 30.52 24.31
C GLY A 513 6.62 30.05 24.22
N SER A 514 7.32 30.47 23.17
CA SER A 514 8.78 30.28 23.09
C SER A 514 9.45 31.04 24.24
N PRO A 515 10.34 30.42 25.05
CA PRO A 515 11.11 31.15 26.04
C PRO A 515 12.01 32.19 25.36
N PRO A 516 12.16 33.40 25.91
CA PRO A 516 13.04 34.41 25.33
C PRO A 516 14.50 33.91 25.33
N LYS A 517 15.20 34.11 24.20
CA LYS A 517 16.62 33.80 24.08
C LYS A 517 17.41 34.57 25.14
N LYS A 518 18.02 33.85 26.09
CA LYS A 518 18.95 34.40 27.06
C LYS A 518 20.13 35.04 26.31
N GLN A 519 20.23 36.37 26.33
CA GLN A 519 21.39 37.06 25.76
C GLN A 519 22.65 36.59 26.47
N LYS A 520 23.67 36.26 25.68
CA LYS A 520 24.99 35.91 26.18
C LYS A 520 25.73 37.21 26.47
N GLY A 521 25.66 37.67 27.72
CA GLY A 521 26.49 38.76 28.21
C GLY A 521 27.96 38.40 28.02
N GLY A 522 28.73 39.37 27.55
CA GLY A 522 30.18 39.28 27.50
C GLY A 522 30.75 40.41 28.35
N ASP A 523 31.52 40.02 29.35
CA ASP A 523 32.55 40.81 30.02
C ASP A 523 33.78 39.87 29.98
N ALA A 524 34.95 40.22 29.42
CA ALA A 524 35.78 41.39 29.62
C ALA A 524 36.54 41.35 30.95
N GLU A 525 37.65 40.59 30.95
CA GLU A 525 38.92 40.96 31.59
C GLU A 525 40.07 40.54 30.66
#